data_AF-A0A8J5CSA3-F1
#
_entry.id   AF-A0A8J5CSA3-F1
#
_cell.length_a   1.000
_cell.length_b   1.000
_cell.length_c   1.000
_cell.angle_alpha   90.00
_cell.angle_beta   90.00
_cell.angle_gamma   90.00
#
_symmetry.space_group_name_H-M   'P 1'
#
loop_
_entity.id
_entity.type
_entity.pdbx_description
1 polymer ?
#
loop_
_entity_poly.entity_id
_entity_poly.type
_entity_poly.pdbx_seq_one_letter_code
_entity_poly.pdbx_strand_id
1 'polypeptide(L)'
;MAVFETMKAVLSARTVLRLGPVVPRKLISPMSCIPVQDTKDDLSLNLRHLTLSPAEAQLSSQFLASAVSASSQNTAELRLPPLRKPAIITVPTLYNGVVLEKDLPPLLNILEKIDPFEPQQSMETPPSQVVEKQAARLIVIRRRKMRRHKLKKLRKKMKYTWLKVRQKREYRKEKLFQAEQMAKVRQFQAFDAEQYVEDLLKRTKEKPVPKTWKSQRLPEFLIKELMEEERLKKIKNKQKILELKELKKIKDNYERKF
;
A
#
# COMPACT_ATOMS: atom_id res chain seq x y z
N MET A 1 57.64 -6.51 23.32
CA MET A 1 57.05 -5.43 22.50
C MET A 1 56.46 -5.96 21.17
N ALA A 2 55.77 -7.11 21.16
CA ALA A 2 55.23 -7.70 19.92
C ALA A 2 53.90 -8.47 20.13
N VAL A 3 53.17 -8.17 21.22
CA VAL A 3 51.93 -8.88 21.59
C VAL A 3 50.72 -7.93 21.66
N PHE A 4 50.94 -6.61 21.57
CA PHE A 4 49.87 -5.61 21.63
C PHE A 4 49.32 -5.17 20.25
N GLU A 5 49.97 -5.54 19.15
CA GLU A 5 49.56 -5.13 17.79
C GLU A 5 48.54 -6.10 17.15
N THR A 6 48.48 -7.36 17.59
CA THR A 6 47.53 -8.34 17.02
C THR A 6 46.10 -8.14 17.51
N MET A 7 45.88 -7.50 18.66
CA MET A 7 44.54 -7.22 19.19
C MET A 7 43.85 -6.01 18.54
N LYS A 8 44.61 -5.10 17.89
CA LYS A 8 44.02 -3.99 17.09
C LYS A 8 43.52 -4.45 15.73
N ALA A 9 44.05 -5.53 15.17
CA ALA A 9 43.63 -6.06 13.87
C ALA A 9 42.29 -6.84 13.91
N VAL A 10 41.94 -7.45 15.05
CA VAL A 10 40.72 -8.27 15.19
C VAL A 10 39.46 -7.43 15.44
N LEU A 11 39.60 -6.18 15.89
CA LEU A 11 38.48 -5.24 16.08
C LEU A 11 38.18 -4.37 14.84
N SER A 12 39.04 -4.37 13.82
CA SER A 12 38.83 -3.61 12.58
C SER A 12 37.99 -4.33 11.53
N ALA A 13 37.76 -5.65 11.67
CA ALA A 13 37.01 -6.46 10.69
C ALA A 13 35.52 -6.63 11.02
N ARG A 14 35.01 -5.96 12.07
CA ARG A 14 33.61 -6.11 12.55
C ARG A 14 32.68 -4.94 12.22
N THR A 15 33.13 -3.97 11.42
CA THR A 15 32.35 -2.80 11.00
C THR A 15 32.05 -2.80 9.50
N VAL A 16 31.56 -3.93 8.97
CA VAL A 16 30.89 -3.96 7.65
C VAL A 16 29.50 -4.56 7.81
N LEU A 17 28.69 -3.95 8.68
CA LEU A 17 27.24 -4.13 8.67
C LEU A 17 26.63 -3.04 7.80
N ARG A 18 26.29 -3.43 6.56
CA ARG A 18 25.18 -2.91 5.72
C ARG A 18 24.67 -1.51 6.12
N LEU A 19 25.32 -0.47 5.62
CA LEU A 19 24.62 0.76 5.30
C LEU A 19 24.10 0.63 3.88
N GLY A 20 22.80 0.32 3.74
CA GLY A 20 22.10 0.52 2.47
C GLY A 20 22.04 2.02 2.14
N PRO A 21 21.73 2.39 0.88
CA PRO A 21 21.63 3.80 0.50
C PRO A 21 20.60 4.52 1.39
N VAL A 22 21.06 5.57 2.05
CA VAL A 22 20.21 6.51 2.80
C VAL A 22 19.35 7.24 1.78
N VAL A 23 18.08 6.83 1.67
CA VAL A 23 17.08 7.60 0.94
C VAL A 23 16.86 8.90 1.74
N PRO A 24 17.14 10.09 1.18
CA PRO A 24 16.84 11.33 1.87
C PRO A 24 15.32 11.39 2.07
N ARG A 25 14.87 11.35 3.33
CA ARG A 25 13.50 11.69 3.66
C ARG A 25 13.29 13.13 3.20
N LYS A 26 12.46 13.32 2.18
CA LYS A 26 11.93 14.64 1.84
C LYS A 26 11.38 15.25 3.13
N LEU A 27 12.02 16.33 3.57
CA LEU A 27 11.44 17.25 4.55
C LEU A 27 10.18 17.79 3.89
N ILE A 28 9.04 17.23 4.28
CA ILE A 28 7.75 17.82 3.98
C ILE A 28 7.70 19.08 4.85
N SER A 29 7.84 20.23 4.20
CA SER A 29 7.62 21.53 4.82
C SER A 29 6.28 21.51 5.56
N PRO A 30 6.20 21.99 6.81
CA PRO A 30 4.94 22.07 7.52
C PRO A 30 4.04 23.06 6.77
N MET A 31 3.02 22.53 6.09
CA MET A 31 1.90 23.33 5.63
C MET A 31 1.27 24.00 6.86
N SER A 32 1.00 25.29 6.71
CA SER A 32 0.40 26.20 7.68
C SER A 32 -0.62 25.54 8.61
N CYS A 33 -0.37 25.66 9.91
CA CYS A 33 -1.35 25.38 10.94
C CYS A 33 -2.51 26.36 10.81
N ILE A 34 -3.66 25.87 10.36
CA ILE A 34 -4.95 26.53 10.60
C ILE A 34 -5.30 26.25 12.06
N PRO A 35 -5.63 27.26 12.88
CA PRO A 35 -6.07 27.02 14.25
C PRO A 35 -7.41 26.26 14.24
N VAL A 36 -7.35 24.99 14.65
CA VAL A 36 -8.53 24.20 14.96
C VAL A 36 -9.02 24.67 16.31
N GLN A 37 -10.14 25.38 16.33
CA GLN A 37 -10.87 25.68 17.55
C GLN A 37 -11.32 24.36 18.19
N ASP A 38 -10.97 24.17 19.46
CA ASP A 38 -11.34 23.01 20.27
C ASP A 38 -12.85 23.00 20.52
N THR A 39 -13.59 22.18 19.78
CA THR A 39 -15.03 21.91 20.01
C THR A 39 -15.20 20.54 20.66
N LYS A 40 -14.67 20.37 21.89
CA LYS A 40 -14.83 19.11 22.63
C LYS A 40 -15.94 19.13 23.68
N ASP A 41 -16.54 20.28 23.98
CA ASP A 41 -17.49 20.38 25.08
C ASP A 41 -18.98 20.53 24.65
N ASP A 42 -19.30 20.71 23.36
CA ASP A 42 -20.68 21.01 22.93
C ASP A 42 -21.53 19.81 22.44
N LEU A 43 -20.96 18.60 22.39
CA LEU A 43 -21.69 17.43 21.86
C LEU A 43 -22.69 16.81 22.84
N SER A 44 -22.64 17.15 24.13
CA SER A 44 -23.53 16.58 25.14
C SER A 44 -24.82 17.37 25.37
N LEU A 45 -24.89 18.62 24.89
CA LEU A 45 -26.07 19.48 25.04
C LEU A 45 -27.02 19.47 23.82
N ASN A 46 -26.56 18.97 22.67
CA ASN A 46 -27.34 19.01 21.43
C ASN A 46 -28.30 17.82 21.19
N LEU A 47 -28.35 16.83 22.09
CA LEU A 47 -29.27 15.70 21.93
C LEU A 47 -30.70 15.98 22.45
N ARG A 48 -30.93 17.11 23.12
CA ARG A 48 -32.23 17.42 23.75
C ARG A 48 -33.15 18.35 22.95
N HIS A 49 -32.73 18.84 21.77
CA HIS A 49 -33.53 19.77 20.95
C HIS A 49 -33.97 19.20 19.59
N LEU A 50 -33.85 17.89 19.35
CA LEU A 50 -34.35 17.24 18.12
C LEU A 50 -35.82 16.83 18.23
N THR A 51 -36.67 17.65 18.83
CA THR A 51 -38.12 17.55 18.66
C THR A 51 -38.50 18.45 17.50
N LEU A 52 -38.78 17.85 16.34
CA LEU A 52 -39.30 18.59 15.19
C LEU A 52 -40.53 19.38 15.63
N SER A 53 -40.59 20.66 15.26
CA SER A 53 -41.77 21.48 15.50
C SER A 53 -42.98 20.83 14.81
N PRO A 54 -44.20 20.88 15.38
CA PRO A 54 -45.39 20.28 14.76
C PRO A 54 -45.60 20.71 13.31
N ALA A 55 -45.19 21.93 12.95
CA ALA A 55 -45.23 22.44 11.59
C ALA A 55 -44.23 21.74 10.64
N GLU A 56 -43.02 21.44 11.11
CA GLU A 56 -41.99 20.74 10.33
C GLU A 56 -42.35 19.27 10.13
N ALA A 57 -42.97 18.64 11.14
CA ALA A 57 -43.51 17.29 11.03
C ALA A 57 -44.60 17.23 9.95
N GLN A 58 -45.51 18.22 9.89
CA GLN A 58 -46.53 18.30 8.84
C GLN A 58 -45.93 18.49 7.45
N LEU A 59 -44.95 19.38 7.28
CA LEU A 59 -44.28 19.57 5.98
C LEU A 59 -43.53 18.32 5.50
N SER A 60 -42.86 17.60 6.41
CA SER A 60 -42.18 16.34 6.07
C SER A 60 -43.16 15.24 5.64
N SER A 61 -44.33 15.15 6.29
CA SER A 61 -45.38 14.21 5.92
C SER A 61 -46.02 14.54 4.56
N GLN A 62 -46.20 15.82 4.23
CA GLN A 62 -46.71 16.26 2.92
C GLN A 62 -45.73 15.95 1.78
N PHE A 63 -44.42 16.10 2.02
CA PHE A 63 -43.39 15.77 1.04
C PHE A 63 -43.34 14.26 0.74
N LEU A 64 -43.49 13.42 1.78
CA LEU A 64 -43.58 11.96 1.61
C LEU A 64 -44.87 11.54 0.91
N ALA A 65 -46.01 12.17 1.21
CA ALA A 65 -47.27 11.88 0.53
C ALA A 65 -47.21 12.23 -0.97
N SER A 66 -46.58 13.36 -1.32
CA SER A 66 -46.44 13.78 -2.72
C SER A 66 -45.45 12.93 -3.52
N ALA A 67 -44.42 12.35 -2.86
CA ALA A 67 -43.48 11.43 -3.49
C ALA A 67 -44.12 10.07 -3.83
N VAL A 68 -45.09 9.61 -3.03
CA VAL A 68 -45.83 8.36 -3.28
C VAL A 68 -46.79 8.51 -4.47
N SER A 69 -47.39 9.68 -4.67
CA SER A 69 -48.30 9.94 -5.80
C SER A 69 -47.58 10.07 -7.15
N ALA A 70 -46.31 10.45 -7.16
CA ALA A 70 -45.53 10.65 -8.40
C ALA A 70 -44.94 9.35 -8.98
N SER A 71 -44.95 8.22 -8.25
CA SER A 71 -44.34 6.95 -8.69
C SER A 71 -45.29 5.97 -9.40
N SER A 72 -46.56 6.31 -9.60
CA SER A 72 -47.60 5.36 -10.06
C SER A 72 -47.61 5.03 -11.56
N GLN A 73 -46.64 5.49 -12.35
CA GLN A 73 -46.66 5.31 -13.81
C GLN A 73 -45.59 4.34 -14.35
N ASN A 74 -44.74 3.73 -13.51
CA ASN A 74 -43.73 2.76 -13.97
C ASN A 74 -43.42 1.67 -12.93
N THR A 75 -44.42 0.90 -12.52
CA THR A 75 -44.18 -0.33 -11.75
C THR A 75 -44.10 -1.51 -12.71
N ALA A 76 -42.98 -1.64 -13.42
CA ALA A 76 -42.61 -2.96 -13.93
C ALA A 76 -42.46 -3.88 -12.71
N GLU A 77 -43.30 -4.91 -12.62
CA GLU A 77 -43.26 -5.92 -11.57
C GLU A 77 -41.83 -6.43 -11.36
N LEU A 78 -41.17 -5.96 -10.30
CA LEU A 78 -39.90 -6.49 -9.85
C LEU A 78 -40.14 -7.84 -9.19
N ARG A 79 -40.28 -8.90 -10.00
CA ARG A 79 -40.27 -10.28 -9.51
C ARG A 79 -38.88 -10.62 -9.01
N LEU A 80 -38.76 -10.75 -7.69
CA LEU A 80 -37.56 -11.31 -7.07
C LEU A 80 -37.39 -12.77 -7.52
N PRO A 81 -36.15 -13.23 -7.81
CA PRO A 81 -35.91 -14.63 -8.12
C PRO A 81 -36.28 -15.51 -6.91
N PRO A 82 -36.86 -16.70 -7.14
CA PRO A 82 -37.28 -17.57 -6.05
C PRO A 82 -36.08 -18.01 -5.20
N LEU A 83 -36.20 -17.85 -3.88
CA LEU A 83 -35.22 -18.30 -2.90
C LEU A 83 -35.03 -19.82 -3.02
N ARG A 84 -33.86 -20.24 -3.52
CA ARG A 84 -33.44 -21.66 -3.45
C ARG A 84 -33.30 -22.06 -1.99
N LYS A 85 -34.15 -22.98 -1.53
CA LYS A 85 -34.06 -23.56 -0.18
C LYS A 85 -32.66 -24.18 -0.01
N PRO A 86 -31.98 -23.99 1.14
CA PRO A 86 -30.65 -24.56 1.35
C PRO A 86 -30.75 -26.09 1.28
N ALA A 87 -29.85 -26.72 0.53
CA ALA A 87 -29.76 -28.17 0.45
C ALA A 87 -29.48 -28.74 1.85
N ILE A 88 -30.30 -29.72 2.27
CA ILE A 88 -30.06 -30.47 3.51
C ILE A 88 -28.85 -31.36 3.24
N ILE A 89 -27.70 -30.96 3.75
CA ILE A 89 -26.48 -31.77 3.67
C ILE A 89 -26.54 -32.77 4.83
N THR A 90 -26.98 -33.99 4.55
CA THR A 90 -26.80 -35.15 5.44
C THR A 90 -25.36 -35.61 5.35
N VAL A 91 -24.53 -35.17 6.29
CA VAL A 91 -23.17 -35.72 6.47
C VAL A 91 -23.31 -37.11 7.12
N PRO A 92 -22.64 -38.16 6.60
CA PRO A 92 -22.67 -39.47 7.24
C PRO A 92 -21.94 -39.39 8.59
N THR A 93 -22.71 -39.37 9.67
CA THR A 93 -22.19 -39.54 11.03
C THR A 93 -21.67 -40.97 11.18
N LEU A 94 -20.36 -41.11 11.47
CA LEU A 94 -19.66 -42.40 11.63
C LEU A 94 -19.99 -43.16 12.94
N TYR A 95 -20.97 -42.72 13.72
CA TYR A 95 -21.29 -43.34 15.01
C TYR A 95 -22.78 -43.50 15.17
N ASN A 96 -23.30 -44.58 14.59
CA ASN A 96 -24.52 -45.20 15.07
C ASN A 96 -24.09 -46.18 16.16
N GLY A 97 -24.43 -45.87 17.42
CA GLY A 97 -24.03 -46.63 18.59
C GLY A 97 -24.67 -48.01 18.66
N VAL A 98 -24.06 -48.98 17.99
CA VAL A 98 -24.29 -50.41 18.25
C VAL A 98 -22.92 -51.05 18.43
N VAL A 99 -22.51 -51.17 19.68
CA VAL A 99 -21.39 -52.02 20.07
C VAL A 99 -21.87 -53.45 19.93
N LEU A 100 -21.38 -54.15 18.90
CA LEU A 100 -21.51 -55.60 18.77
C LEU A 100 -20.49 -56.23 19.72
N GLU A 101 -20.91 -56.49 20.96
CA GLU A 101 -20.24 -57.42 21.86
C GLU A 101 -20.57 -58.85 21.40
N LYS A 102 -19.81 -59.35 20.42
CA LYS A 102 -19.74 -60.78 20.12
C LYS A 102 -18.26 -61.10 19.99
N ASP A 103 -17.84 -62.15 20.69
CA ASP A 103 -16.50 -62.73 20.65
C ASP A 103 -15.52 -62.28 21.75
N LEU A 104 -15.97 -62.28 23.02
CA LEU A 104 -15.05 -62.56 24.12
C LEU A 104 -15.20 -64.02 24.57
N PRO A 105 -14.12 -64.83 24.56
CA PRO A 105 -14.18 -66.21 25.04
C PRO A 105 -14.31 -66.26 26.57
N PRO A 106 -14.91 -67.33 27.12
CA PRO A 106 -15.15 -67.47 28.55
C PRO A 106 -13.83 -67.54 29.33
N LEU A 107 -13.78 -66.81 30.45
CA LEU A 107 -12.85 -67.04 31.54
C LEU A 107 -12.86 -68.53 31.90
N LEU A 108 -11.69 -69.16 31.89
CA LEU A 108 -11.19 -70.25 32.75
C LEU A 108 -10.19 -71.13 31.98
N ASN A 109 -8.94 -70.68 31.98
CA ASN A 109 -7.78 -71.55 32.11
C ASN A 109 -6.69 -70.69 32.74
N ILE A 110 -6.62 -70.71 34.07
CA ILE A 110 -5.44 -70.26 34.79
C ILE A 110 -4.38 -71.33 34.51
N LEU A 111 -3.75 -71.21 33.35
CA LEU A 111 -2.49 -71.86 33.09
C LEU A 111 -1.50 -71.11 33.99
N GLU A 112 -1.00 -71.77 35.03
CA GLU A 112 0.15 -71.24 35.77
C GLU A 112 1.26 -70.99 34.74
N LYS A 113 1.48 -69.71 34.43
CA LYS A 113 2.58 -69.30 33.57
C LYS A 113 3.84 -69.55 34.38
N ILE A 114 4.43 -70.72 34.19
CA ILE A 114 5.83 -70.94 34.50
C ILE A 114 6.56 -70.04 33.50
N ASP A 115 7.10 -68.93 33.98
CA ASP A 115 7.92 -68.05 33.16
C ASP A 115 9.04 -68.91 32.56
N PRO A 116 9.21 -68.94 31.22
CA PRO A 116 10.36 -69.61 30.65
C PRO A 116 11.60 -68.98 31.28
N PHE A 117 12.44 -69.80 31.89
CA PHE A 117 13.74 -69.38 32.37
C PHE A 117 14.56 -68.97 31.14
N GLU A 118 14.43 -67.71 30.75
CA GLU A 118 15.28 -67.14 29.73
C GLU A 118 16.69 -67.05 30.33
N PRO A 119 17.70 -67.68 29.71
CA PRO A 119 19.08 -67.42 30.11
C PRO A 119 19.26 -65.91 30.03
N GLN A 120 19.81 -65.30 31.08
CA GLN A 120 20.06 -63.87 31.17
C GLN A 120 20.89 -63.42 29.96
N GLN A 121 20.21 -63.11 28.85
CA GLN A 121 20.79 -62.32 27.78
C GLN A 121 21.00 -60.97 28.43
N SER A 122 22.27 -60.64 28.65
CA SER A 122 22.68 -59.31 29.06
C SER A 122 22.01 -58.32 28.11
N MET A 123 20.94 -57.69 28.57
CA MET A 123 20.32 -56.56 27.90
C MET A 123 21.39 -55.46 27.92
N GLU A 124 22.24 -55.45 26.92
CA GLU A 124 23.17 -54.34 26.70
C GLU A 124 22.30 -53.09 26.60
N THR A 125 22.51 -52.18 27.55
CA THR A 125 21.89 -50.86 27.50
C THR A 125 22.22 -50.26 26.14
N PRO A 126 21.23 -49.75 25.36
CA PRO A 126 21.53 -49.12 24.09
C PRO A 126 22.63 -48.08 24.31
N PRO A 127 23.65 -48.03 23.44
CA PRO A 127 24.81 -47.16 23.66
C PRO A 127 24.30 -45.75 23.91
N SER A 128 24.75 -45.13 25.01
CA SER A 128 24.37 -43.80 25.46
C SER A 128 24.43 -42.81 24.29
N GLN A 129 23.33 -42.65 23.56
CA GLN A 129 23.21 -41.63 22.54
C GLN A 129 23.24 -40.30 23.29
N VAL A 130 24.32 -39.54 23.08
CA VAL A 130 24.48 -38.22 23.68
C VAL A 130 23.37 -37.34 23.10
N VAL A 131 22.25 -37.24 23.82
CA VAL A 131 21.15 -36.36 23.42
C VAL A 131 21.66 -34.93 23.49
N GLU A 132 21.90 -34.33 22.32
CA GLU A 132 22.34 -32.95 22.22
C GLU A 132 21.34 -32.06 22.95
N LYS A 133 21.78 -31.43 24.04
CA LYS A 133 20.94 -30.53 24.83
C LYS A 133 20.71 -29.25 24.03
N GLN A 134 19.65 -29.22 23.21
CA GLN A 134 19.27 -28.05 22.38
C GLN A 134 18.59 -26.93 23.19
N ALA A 135 19.14 -26.57 24.35
CA ALA A 135 18.58 -25.55 25.25
C ALA A 135 18.44 -24.18 24.56
N ALA A 136 19.43 -23.79 23.74
CA ALA A 136 19.38 -22.55 22.96
C ALA A 136 18.16 -22.51 22.02
N ARG A 137 17.85 -23.63 21.34
CA ARG A 137 16.68 -23.75 20.46
C ARG A 137 15.37 -23.62 21.24
N LEU A 138 15.29 -24.24 22.43
CA LEU A 138 14.13 -24.12 23.31
C LEU A 138 13.89 -22.67 23.77
N ILE A 139 14.94 -21.90 24.06
CA ILE A 139 14.83 -20.48 24.40
C ILE A 139 14.23 -19.68 23.23
N VAL A 140 14.70 -19.91 22.00
CA VAL A 140 14.16 -19.24 20.80
C VAL A 140 12.69 -19.60 20.59
N ILE A 141 12.34 -20.88 20.73
CA ILE A 141 10.95 -21.35 20.62
C ILE A 141 10.07 -20.71 21.69
N ARG A 142 10.50 -20.67 22.96
CA ARG A 142 9.76 -20.04 24.06
C ARG A 142 9.54 -18.55 23.82
N ARG A 143 10.55 -17.82 23.33
CA ARG A 143 10.41 -16.40 22.97
C ARG A 143 9.42 -16.21 21.82
N ARG A 144 9.46 -17.05 20.78
CA ARG A 144 8.51 -17.00 19.66
C ARG A 144 7.08 -17.34 20.12
N LYS A 145 6.92 -18.36 20.97
CA LYS A 145 5.66 -18.74 21.62
C LYS A 145 5.09 -17.54 22.40
N MET A 146 5.90 -16.92 23.25
CA MET A 146 5.48 -15.79 24.07
C MET A 146 5.08 -14.57 23.21
N ARG A 147 5.85 -14.24 22.15
CA ARG A 147 5.49 -13.17 21.20
C ARG A 147 4.16 -13.43 20.50
N ARG A 148 3.93 -14.66 20.01
CA ARG A 148 2.65 -15.05 19.39
C ARG A 148 1.49 -14.99 20.39
N HIS A 149 1.69 -15.48 21.61
CA HIS A 149 0.69 -15.44 22.68
C HIS A 149 0.28 -14.00 23.03
N LYS A 150 1.27 -13.13 23.29
CA LYS A 150 1.03 -11.71 23.58
C LYS A 150 0.36 -11.00 22.41
N LEU A 151 0.77 -11.29 21.17
CA LEU A 151 0.11 -10.74 19.98
C LEU A 151 -1.35 -11.18 19.88
N LYS A 152 -1.66 -12.47 20.07
CA LYS A 152 -3.04 -12.98 20.10
C LYS A 152 -3.87 -12.30 21.19
N LYS A 153 -3.31 -12.11 22.39
CA LYS A 153 -3.97 -11.38 23.50
C LYS A 153 -4.25 -9.93 23.12
N LEU A 154 -3.29 -9.24 22.50
CA LEU A 154 -3.47 -7.88 22.00
C LEU A 154 -4.56 -7.80 20.91
N ARG A 155 -4.57 -8.74 19.94
CA ARG A 155 -5.57 -8.77 18.87
C ARG A 155 -6.99 -8.92 19.39
N LYS A 156 -7.17 -9.74 20.43
CA LYS A 156 -8.45 -9.90 21.11
C LYS A 156 -8.85 -8.62 21.83
N LYS A 157 -7.94 -8.02 22.61
CA LYS A 157 -8.19 -6.76 23.35
C LYS A 157 -8.53 -5.59 22.43
N MET A 158 -7.85 -5.46 21.30
CA MET A 158 -7.96 -4.33 20.35
C MET A 158 -8.81 -4.64 19.12
N LYS A 159 -9.65 -5.69 19.15
CA LYS A 159 -10.43 -6.15 17.98
C LYS A 159 -11.21 -5.00 17.33
N TYR A 160 -11.97 -4.25 18.11
CA TYR A 160 -12.86 -3.20 17.60
C TYR A 160 -12.11 -1.94 17.16
N THR A 161 -11.03 -1.57 17.84
CA THR A 161 -10.23 -0.40 17.44
C THR A 161 -9.57 -0.65 16.08
N TRP A 162 -9.04 -1.85 15.85
CA TRP A 162 -8.48 -2.21 14.55
C TRP A 162 -9.54 -2.40 13.46
N LEU A 163 -10.74 -2.86 13.79
CA LEU A 163 -11.85 -2.89 12.84
C LEU A 163 -12.20 -1.47 12.38
N LYS A 164 -12.30 -0.48 13.29
CA LYS A 164 -12.50 0.93 12.93
C LYS A 164 -11.38 1.46 12.03
N VAL A 165 -10.12 1.16 12.36
CA VAL A 165 -8.97 1.56 11.53
C VAL A 165 -9.02 0.90 10.14
N ARG A 166 -9.38 -0.38 10.06
CA ARG A 166 -9.56 -1.09 8.79
C ARG A 166 -10.66 -0.45 7.97
N GLN A 167 -11.83 -0.22 8.56
CA GLN A 167 -12.97 0.43 7.90
C GLN A 167 -12.57 1.80 7.32
N LYS A 168 -11.86 2.63 8.09
CA LYS A 168 -11.35 3.92 7.60
C LYS A 168 -10.37 3.77 6.43
N ARG A 169 -9.53 2.73 6.42
CA ARG A 169 -8.60 2.47 5.30
C ARG A 169 -9.36 2.04 4.05
N GLU A 170 -10.31 1.12 4.19
CA GLU A 170 -11.13 0.68 3.05
C GLU A 170 -11.97 1.84 2.50
N TYR A 171 -12.58 2.66 3.36
CA TYR A 171 -13.29 3.87 2.92
C TYR A 171 -12.39 4.85 2.16
N ARG A 172 -11.15 5.06 2.60
CA ARG A 172 -10.18 5.91 1.87
C ARG A 172 -9.81 5.33 0.51
N LYS A 173 -9.63 4.01 0.41
CA LYS A 173 -9.36 3.35 -0.87
C LYS A 173 -10.54 3.49 -1.82
N GLU A 174 -11.76 3.26 -1.34
CA GLU A 174 -12.98 3.40 -2.13
C GLU A 174 -13.14 4.84 -2.63
N LYS A 175 -12.94 5.83 -1.76
CA LYS A 175 -13.01 7.24 -2.14
C LYS A 175 -11.96 7.63 -3.19
N LEU A 176 -10.73 7.11 -3.06
CA LEU A 176 -9.67 7.32 -4.06
C LEU A 176 -10.05 6.67 -5.38
N PHE A 177 -10.56 5.44 -5.36
CA PHE A 177 -11.03 4.73 -6.54
C PHE A 177 -12.15 5.50 -7.24
N GLN A 178 -13.17 5.96 -6.51
CA GLN A 178 -14.24 6.78 -7.07
C GLN A 178 -13.72 8.08 -7.68
N ALA A 179 -12.79 8.77 -7.00
CA ALA A 179 -12.18 9.97 -7.54
C ALA A 179 -11.41 9.71 -8.85
N GLU A 180 -10.67 8.60 -8.93
CA GLU A 180 -9.96 8.19 -10.15
C GLU A 180 -10.94 7.90 -11.30
N GLN A 181 -12.05 7.21 -11.03
CA GLN A 181 -13.06 6.93 -12.06
C GLN A 181 -13.75 8.21 -12.53
N MET A 182 -14.14 9.08 -11.60
CA MET A 182 -14.72 10.38 -11.94
C MET A 182 -13.74 11.25 -12.72
N ALA A 183 -12.44 11.20 -12.40
CA ALA A 183 -11.41 11.91 -13.15
C ALA A 183 -11.32 11.42 -14.60
N LYS A 184 -11.38 10.09 -14.83
CA LYS A 184 -11.44 9.53 -16.19
C LYS A 184 -12.68 9.99 -16.94
N VAL A 185 -13.86 9.90 -16.32
CA VAL A 185 -15.12 10.36 -16.94
C VAL A 185 -15.02 11.84 -17.33
N ARG A 186 -14.50 12.69 -16.44
CA ARG A 186 -14.28 14.11 -16.73
C ARG A 186 -13.28 14.33 -17.86
N GLN A 187 -12.20 13.55 -17.91
CA GLN A 187 -11.23 13.61 -19.01
C GLN A 187 -11.88 13.24 -20.35
N PHE A 188 -12.72 12.21 -20.38
CA PHE A 188 -13.45 11.82 -21.60
C PHE A 188 -14.51 12.85 -22.00
N GLN A 189 -15.23 13.44 -21.04
CA GLN A 189 -16.22 14.48 -21.32
C GLN A 189 -15.58 15.79 -21.81
N ALA A 190 -14.41 16.13 -21.27
CA ALA A 190 -13.65 17.30 -21.69
C ALA A 190 -12.74 17.04 -22.89
N PHE A 191 -12.78 15.84 -23.49
CA PHE A 191 -11.94 15.50 -24.63
C PHE A 191 -12.43 16.20 -25.88
N ASP A 192 -11.63 17.13 -26.37
CA ASP A 192 -11.81 17.78 -27.67
C ASP A 192 -10.78 17.23 -28.67
N ALA A 193 -11.28 16.66 -29.76
CA ALA A 193 -10.46 15.98 -30.75
C ALA A 193 -9.54 16.95 -31.51
N GLU A 194 -10.03 18.17 -31.79
CA GLU A 194 -9.25 19.19 -32.51
C GLU A 194 -8.06 19.65 -31.66
N GLN A 195 -8.32 20.02 -30.40
CA GLN A 195 -7.27 20.40 -29.44
C GLN A 195 -6.25 19.28 -29.24
N TYR A 196 -6.69 18.02 -29.17
CA TYR A 196 -5.79 16.87 -29.05
C TYR A 196 -4.82 16.75 -30.23
N VAL A 197 -5.32 16.92 -31.46
CA VAL A 197 -4.50 16.87 -32.68
C VAL A 197 -3.55 18.06 -32.74
N GLU A 198 -4.01 19.27 -32.39
CA GLU A 198 -3.15 20.44 -32.32
C GLU A 198 -2.00 20.25 -31.33
N ASP A 199 -2.29 19.76 -30.13
CA ASP A 199 -1.30 19.49 -29.10
C ASP A 199 -0.31 18.40 -29.53
N LEU A 200 -0.78 17.38 -30.24
CA LEU A 200 0.09 16.36 -30.82
C LEU A 200 1.04 16.95 -31.85
N LEU A 201 0.54 17.82 -32.75
CA LEU A 201 1.36 18.51 -33.74
C LEU A 201 2.36 19.47 -33.07
N LYS A 202 1.95 20.20 -32.02
CA LYS A 202 2.84 21.07 -31.23
C LYS A 202 3.98 20.27 -30.61
N ARG A 203 3.67 19.17 -29.90
CA ARG A 203 4.69 18.29 -29.29
C ARG A 203 5.63 17.67 -30.31
N THR A 204 5.10 17.30 -31.49
CA THR A 204 5.92 16.73 -32.58
C THR A 204 6.86 17.77 -33.18
N LYS A 205 6.43 19.04 -33.26
CA LYS A 205 7.26 20.15 -33.75
C LYS A 205 8.25 20.65 -32.69
N GLU A 206 7.97 20.47 -31.41
CA GLU A 206 8.83 20.91 -30.31
C GLU A 206 10.16 20.16 -30.31
N LYS A 207 11.27 20.90 -30.27
CA LYS A 207 12.61 20.31 -30.20
C LYS A 207 12.92 19.94 -28.75
N PRO A 208 13.23 18.67 -28.42
CA PRO A 208 13.50 18.28 -27.05
C PRO A 208 14.72 19.01 -26.50
N VAL A 209 14.62 19.50 -25.27
CA VAL A 209 15.72 20.17 -24.58
C VAL A 209 16.75 19.13 -24.12
N PRO A 210 18.05 19.34 -24.34
CA PRO A 210 19.07 18.41 -23.86
C PRO A 210 19.07 18.35 -22.33
N LYS A 211 19.35 17.17 -21.77
CA LYS A 211 19.43 16.96 -20.31
C LYS A 211 20.70 17.53 -19.68
N THR A 212 21.69 17.83 -20.51
CA THR A 212 23.00 18.33 -20.09
C THR A 212 23.38 19.52 -20.95
N TRP A 213 24.17 20.41 -20.36
CA TRP A 213 24.70 21.60 -21.00
C TRP A 213 26.20 21.67 -20.74
N LYS A 214 27.02 21.74 -21.81
CA LYS A 214 28.49 21.75 -21.71
C LYS A 214 29.01 20.71 -20.72
N SER A 215 28.60 19.45 -20.95
CA SER A 215 28.85 18.25 -20.13
C SER A 215 28.35 18.24 -18.68
N GLN A 216 27.74 19.32 -18.18
CA GLN A 216 27.14 19.38 -16.84
C GLN A 216 25.62 19.14 -16.87
N ARG A 217 25.08 18.46 -15.86
CA ARG A 217 23.63 18.24 -15.73
C ARG A 217 23.01 19.39 -14.96
N LEU A 218 22.07 20.08 -15.60
CA LEU A 218 21.39 21.24 -15.04
C LEU A 218 19.86 21.05 -15.10
N PRO A 219 19.09 21.79 -14.30
CA PRO A 219 17.64 21.84 -14.42
C PRO A 219 17.20 22.32 -15.82
N GLU A 220 16.08 21.81 -16.31
CA GLU A 220 15.60 22.09 -17.67
C GLU A 220 15.36 23.58 -17.93
N PHE A 221 14.82 24.31 -16.95
CA PHE A 221 14.54 25.75 -17.09
C PHE A 221 15.83 26.53 -17.35
N LEU A 222 16.92 26.20 -16.64
CA LEU A 222 18.20 26.89 -16.75
C LEU A 222 18.91 26.55 -18.07
N ILE A 223 18.74 25.31 -18.57
CA ILE A 223 19.25 24.92 -19.90
C ILE A 223 18.50 25.69 -21.01
N LYS A 224 17.19 25.90 -20.88
CA LYS A 224 16.40 26.71 -21.82
C LYS A 224 16.91 28.15 -21.87
N GLU A 225 17.08 28.79 -20.71
CA GLU A 225 17.63 30.15 -20.61
C GLU A 225 19.01 30.26 -21.26
N LEU A 226 19.94 29.36 -20.94
CA LEU A 226 21.29 29.35 -21.51
C LEU A 226 21.29 29.11 -23.03
N MET A 227 20.39 28.25 -23.52
CA MET A 227 20.19 28.02 -24.96
C MET A 227 19.68 29.27 -25.67
N GLU A 228 18.75 30.00 -25.05
CA GLU A 228 18.21 31.26 -25.58
C GLU A 228 19.29 32.34 -25.62
N GLU A 229 20.09 32.48 -24.55
CA GLU A 229 21.22 33.40 -24.55
C GLU A 229 22.22 33.11 -25.69
N GLU A 230 22.56 31.83 -25.92
CA GLU A 230 23.45 31.46 -27.02
C GLU A 230 22.81 31.76 -28.40
N ARG A 231 21.50 31.55 -28.55
CA ARG A 231 20.78 31.93 -29.78
C ARG A 231 20.85 33.45 -30.01
N LEU A 232 20.61 34.26 -28.97
CA LEU A 232 20.69 35.72 -29.05
C LEU A 232 22.10 36.21 -29.37
N LYS A 233 23.13 35.63 -28.72
CA LYS A 233 24.54 35.94 -29.02
C LYS A 233 24.88 35.63 -30.48
N LYS A 234 24.41 34.49 -31.01
CA LYS A 234 24.58 34.12 -32.43
C LYS A 234 23.88 35.09 -33.38
N ILE A 235 22.68 35.55 -33.06
CA ILE A 235 21.94 36.55 -33.86
C ILE A 235 22.71 37.87 -33.90
N LYS A 236 23.13 38.40 -32.74
CA LYS A 236 23.91 39.65 -32.65
C LYS A 236 25.21 39.57 -33.45
N ASN A 237 25.92 38.45 -33.36
CA ASN A 237 27.16 38.25 -34.13
C ASN A 237 26.88 38.22 -35.65
N LYS A 238 25.80 37.57 -36.10
CA LYS A 238 25.39 37.56 -37.51
C LYS A 238 25.06 38.97 -38.02
N GLN A 239 24.32 39.77 -37.23
CA GLN A 239 24.00 41.15 -37.58
C GLN A 239 25.26 41.99 -37.78
N LYS A 240 26.20 41.95 -36.83
CA LYS A 240 27.49 42.63 -36.95
C LYS A 240 28.28 42.21 -38.19
N ILE A 241 28.26 40.92 -38.54
CA ILE A 241 28.93 40.42 -39.75
C ILE A 241 28.27 40.98 -41.02
N LEU A 242 26.94 41.09 -41.05
CA LEU A 242 26.22 41.68 -42.17
C LEU A 242 26.55 43.17 -42.32
N GLU A 243 26.52 43.94 -41.22
CA GLU A 243 26.89 45.36 -41.20
C GLU A 243 28.32 45.58 -41.72
N LEU A 244 29.28 44.77 -41.26
CA LEU A 244 30.67 44.85 -41.73
C LEU A 244 30.80 44.54 -43.22
N LYS A 245 30.03 43.58 -43.74
CA LYS A 245 30.00 43.27 -45.19
C LYS A 245 29.41 44.42 -46.00
N GLU A 246 28.35 45.05 -45.50
CA GLU A 246 27.74 46.22 -46.15
C GLU A 246 28.71 47.41 -46.20
N LEU A 247 29.37 47.71 -45.08
CA LEU A 247 30.39 48.77 -45.02
C LEU A 247 31.55 48.49 -45.96
N LYS A 248 32.02 47.23 -46.02
CA LYS A 248 33.07 46.83 -46.97
C LYS A 248 32.62 47.03 -48.42
N LYS A 249 31.39 46.62 -48.76
CA LYS A 249 30.83 46.83 -50.09
C LYS A 249 30.74 48.31 -50.45
N ILE A 250 30.37 49.17 -49.51
CA ILE A 250 30.35 50.64 -49.69
C ILE A 250 31.77 51.15 -49.98
N LYS A 251 32.76 50.70 -49.19
CA LYS A 251 34.17 51.08 -49.38
C LYS A 251 34.70 50.64 -50.75
N ASP A 252 34.50 49.38 -51.12
CA ASP A 252 34.93 48.81 -52.41
C ASP A 252 34.24 49.49 -53.61
N ASN A 253 33.09 50.15 -53.41
CA ASN A 253 32.39 50.93 -54.42
C ASN A 253 32.96 52.35 -54.54
N TYR A 254 33.33 52.97 -53.41
CA TYR A 254 34.00 54.27 -53.40
C TYR A 254 35.38 54.21 -54.08
N GLU A 255 36.18 53.18 -53.76
CA GLU A 255 37.51 52.95 -54.36
C GLU A 255 37.46 52.65 -55.86
N ARG A 256 36.32 52.18 -56.39
CA ARG A 256 36.14 51.95 -57.84
C ARG A 256 35.74 53.19 -58.63
N LYS A 257 35.36 54.28 -57.96
CA LYS A 257 34.82 55.49 -58.57
C LYS A 257 35.86 56.60 -58.74
N PHE A 258 37.07 56.41 -58.23
CA PHE A 258 38.25 57.25 -58.36
C PHE A 258 39.40 56.42 -58.92
#